data_AF-A0A1G1DIA2-F1
#
_entry.id   AF-A0A1G1DIA2-F1
#
_cell.length_a   1.000
_cell.length_b   1.000
_cell.length_c   1.000
_cell.angle_alpha   90.00
_cell.angle_beta   90.00
_cell.angle_gamma   90.00
#
_symmetry.space_group_name_H-M   'P 1'
#
loop_
_entity.id
_entity.type
_entity.pdbx_description
1 polymer ?
#
loop_
_entity_poly.entity_id
_entity_poly.type
_entity_poly.pdbx_seq_one_letter_code
_entity_poly.pdbx_strand_id
1 'polypeptide(L)'
;MKNIVILLFIIFFFLGCGGGIKLIKTDLLKSEKVYLIKKKVTTKEEIIKIFGEPLNILNADEREQFFYKDENLKSLWIEFDKDGKVYDYVYSKK
;
A
#
# COMPACT_ATOMS: atom_id res chain seq x y z
N MET A 1 33.59 42.33 8.52
CA MET A 1 32.46 41.77 7.75
C MET A 1 32.93 40.53 6.99
N LYS A 2 33.08 39.41 7.69
CA LYS A 2 33.45 38.09 7.19
C LYS A 2 33.34 37.25 8.46
N ASN A 3 32.43 36.28 8.55
CA ASN A 3 32.25 35.27 9.63
C ASN A 3 30.78 35.00 10.03
N ILE A 4 29.76 35.50 9.33
CA ILE A 4 28.34 35.22 9.68
C ILE A 4 27.63 34.29 8.67
N VAL A 5 28.33 33.78 7.65
CA VAL A 5 27.67 33.03 6.55
C VAL A 5 27.69 31.50 6.75
N ILE A 6 28.40 30.96 7.74
CA ILE A 6 28.64 29.50 7.83
C ILE A 6 27.63 28.77 8.73
N LEU A 7 26.83 29.47 9.55
CA LEU A 7 25.99 28.82 10.57
C LEU A 7 24.56 28.45 10.11
N LEU A 8 24.19 28.68 8.85
CA LEU A 8 22.81 28.52 8.36
C LEU A 8 22.59 27.33 7.41
N PHE A 9 23.62 26.51 7.15
CA PHE A 9 23.52 25.39 6.21
C PHE A 9 23.26 24.02 6.86
N ILE A 10 23.34 23.90 8.19
CA ILE A 10 23.22 22.60 8.89
C ILE A 10 21.77 22.24 9.23
N ILE A 11 20.83 23.20 9.15
CA ILE A 11 19.42 22.96 9.56
C ILE A 11 18.59 22.29 8.44
N PHE A 12 19.08 22.22 7.21
CA PHE A 12 18.33 21.61 6.09
C PHE A 12 18.44 20.07 5.99
N PHE A 13 19.24 19.40 6.82
CA PHE A 13 19.41 17.94 6.73
C PHE A 13 18.37 17.11 7.52
N PHE A 14 17.51 17.74 8.34
CA PHE A 14 16.52 16.99 9.14
C PHE A 14 15.10 16.95 8.56
N LEU A 15 14.88 17.51 7.37
CA LEU A 15 13.60 17.38 6.65
C LEU A 15 13.64 16.30 5.54
N GLY A 16 14.56 15.34 5.66
CA GLY A 16 14.42 14.07 4.97
C GLY A 16 13.29 13.28 5.63
N CYS A 17 12.04 13.53 5.24
CA CYS A 17 10.96 12.57 5.47
C CYS A 17 11.35 11.32 4.69
N GLY A 18 12.04 10.39 5.37
CA GLY A 18 12.37 9.08 4.85
C GLY A 18 11.07 8.32 4.62
N GLY A 19 10.46 8.53 3.45
CA GLY A 19 9.30 7.79 2.99
C GLY A 19 9.71 6.34 2.74
N GLY A 20 9.82 5.57 3.82
CA GLY A 20 9.99 4.13 3.73
C GLY A 20 8.83 3.54 2.95
N ILE A 21 9.13 2.62 2.04
CA ILE A 21 8.10 1.83 1.36
C ILE A 21 7.36 1.05 2.46
N LYS A 22 6.08 1.36 2.71
CA LYS A 22 5.27 0.71 3.73
C LYS A 22 4.81 -0.66 3.25
N LEU A 23 5.70 -1.64 3.30
CA LEU A 23 5.38 -3.03 3.01
C LEU A 23 4.45 -3.58 4.09
N ILE A 24 3.55 -4.47 3.68
CA ILE A 24 2.73 -5.21 4.65
C ILE A 24 3.50 -6.42 5.18
N LYS A 25 3.14 -6.85 6.39
CA LYS A 25 3.76 -8.03 6.99
C LYS A 25 3.48 -9.26 6.11
N THR A 26 4.52 -10.06 5.88
CA THR A 26 4.46 -11.29 5.08
C THR A 26 3.37 -12.27 5.52
N ASP A 27 3.04 -12.31 6.81
CA ASP A 27 1.99 -13.18 7.36
C ASP A 27 0.56 -12.74 7.02
N LEU A 28 0.39 -11.48 6.59
CA LEU A 28 -0.87 -10.97 6.07
C LEU A 28 -1.04 -11.34 4.58
N LEU A 29 0.04 -11.37 3.79
CA LEU A 29 -0.01 -11.64 2.34
C LEU A 29 0.19 -13.13 1.98
N LYS A 30 -0.38 -14.02 2.78
CA LYS A 30 -0.36 -15.46 2.54
C LYS A 30 -1.53 -15.92 1.67
N SER A 31 -1.33 -16.99 0.91
CA SER A 31 -2.37 -17.54 0.04
C SER A 31 -3.66 -17.88 0.79
N GLU A 32 -3.58 -18.42 2.02
CA GLU A 32 -4.78 -18.73 2.81
C GLU A 32 -5.67 -17.50 3.06
N LYS A 33 -5.07 -16.31 3.25
CA LYS A 33 -5.81 -15.07 3.45
C LYS A 33 -6.36 -14.53 2.13
N VAL A 34 -5.60 -14.65 1.04
CA VAL A 34 -6.07 -14.30 -0.30
C VAL A 34 -7.29 -15.14 -0.71
N TYR A 35 -7.34 -16.43 -0.35
CA TYR A 35 -8.51 -17.28 -0.61
C TYR A 35 -9.80 -16.84 0.10
N LEU A 36 -9.71 -15.96 1.11
CA LEU A 36 -10.89 -15.39 1.77
C LEU A 36 -11.60 -14.35 0.89
N ILE A 37 -10.92 -13.83 -0.14
CA ILE A 37 -11.47 -12.80 -1.02
C ILE A 37 -12.50 -13.43 -1.97
N LYS A 38 -13.75 -12.97 -1.84
CA LYS A 38 -14.86 -13.36 -2.70
C LYS A 38 -15.27 -12.18 -3.59
N LYS A 39 -15.13 -12.34 -4.90
CA LYS A 39 -15.56 -11.34 -5.88
C LYS A 39 -17.05 -11.01 -5.69
N LYS A 40 -17.40 -9.73 -5.83
CA LYS A 40 -18.73 -9.12 -5.66
C LYS A 40 -19.34 -9.28 -4.26
N VAL A 41 -18.56 -9.75 -3.30
CA VAL A 41 -19.02 -9.99 -1.92
C VAL A 41 -18.13 -9.25 -0.93
N THR A 42 -16.81 -9.50 -0.99
CA THR A 42 -15.87 -8.91 -0.05
C THR A 42 -15.78 -7.40 -0.24
N THR A 43 -15.88 -6.63 0.85
CA THR A 43 -15.84 -5.16 0.81
C THR A 43 -14.43 -4.60 1.03
N LYS A 44 -14.23 -3.32 0.70
CA LYS A 44 -13.00 -2.57 1.02
C LYS A 44 -12.62 -2.68 2.51
N GLU A 45 -13.58 -2.52 3.40
CA GLU A 45 -13.35 -2.58 4.85
C GLU A 45 -12.92 -3.97 5.30
N GLU A 46 -13.48 -5.02 4.70
CA GLU A 46 -13.06 -6.39 4.97
C GLU A 46 -11.65 -6.67 4.45
N ILE A 47 -11.30 -6.14 3.27
CA ILE A 47 -9.93 -6.21 2.75
C ILE A 47 -8.94 -5.54 3.72
N ILE A 48 -9.25 -4.34 4.21
CA ILE A 48 -8.41 -3.65 5.20
C ILE A 48 -8.31 -4.44 6.51
N LYS A 49 -9.39 -5.08 6.97
CA LYS A 49 -9.34 -5.94 8.16
C LYS A 49 -8.44 -7.17 7.99
N ILE A 50 -8.38 -7.74 6.78
CA ILE A 50 -7.58 -8.95 6.51
C ILE A 50 -6.10 -8.61 6.31
N PHE A 51 -5.81 -7.58 5.52
CA PHE A 51 -4.46 -7.28 5.02
C PHE A 51 -3.83 -6.02 5.63
N GLY A 52 -4.63 -5.20 6.34
CA GLY A 52 -4.25 -3.86 6.77
C GLY A 52 -4.41 -2.81 5.67
N GLU A 53 -3.89 -1.63 5.95
CA GLU A 53 -3.85 -0.54 4.98
C GLU A 53 -3.02 -0.92 3.75
N PRO A 54 -3.49 -0.62 2.53
CA PRO A 54 -2.71 -0.87 1.33
C PRO A 54 -1.47 0.01 1.27
N LEU A 55 -0.47 -0.45 0.50
CA LEU A 55 0.71 0.35 0.21
C LEU A 55 0.35 1.55 -0.66
N ASN A 56 -0.48 1.32 -1.69
CA ASN A 56 -1.00 2.37 -2.56
C ASN A 56 -2.49 2.18 -2.82
N ILE A 57 -3.18 3.31 -2.94
CA ILE A 57 -4.54 3.40 -3.47
C ILE A 57 -4.44 4.13 -4.80
N LEU A 58 -4.97 3.50 -5.85
CA LEU A 58 -4.95 4.03 -7.21
C LEU A 58 -6.38 4.18 -7.70
N ASN A 59 -6.63 5.20 -8.51
CA ASN A 59 -7.89 5.35 -9.23
C ASN A 59 -7.59 5.21 -10.72
N ALA A 60 -7.97 4.08 -11.31
CA ALA A 60 -7.79 3.79 -12.73
C ALA A 60 -9.12 3.35 -13.32
N ASP A 61 -9.47 3.85 -14.50
CA ASP A 61 -10.72 3.52 -15.21
C ASP A 61 -11.99 3.68 -14.34
N GLU A 62 -12.05 4.78 -13.57
CA GLU A 62 -13.14 5.10 -12.61
C GLU A 62 -13.27 4.09 -11.46
N ARG A 63 -12.25 3.27 -11.22
CA ARG A 63 -12.26 2.24 -10.17
C ARG A 63 -11.08 2.43 -9.24
N GLU A 64 -11.39 2.30 -7.96
CA GLU A 64 -10.38 2.30 -6.91
C GLU A 64 -9.68 0.94 -6.89
N GLN A 65 -8.37 0.95 -6.68
CA GLN A 65 -7.52 -0.22 -6.62
C GLN A 65 -6.62 -0.16 -5.41
N PHE A 66 -6.53 -1.26 -4.67
CA PHE A 66 -5.58 -1.43 -3.59
C PHE A 66 -4.40 -2.27 -4.05
N PHE A 67 -3.21 -1.77 -3.74
CA PHE A 67 -1.97 -2.48 -3.96
C PHE A 67 -1.31 -2.85 -2.64
N TYR A 68 -1.00 -4.13 -2.51
CA TYR A 68 -0.28 -4.70 -1.38
C TYR A 68 1.01 -5.35 -1.86
N LYS A 69 2.07 -5.20 -1.05
CA LYS A 69 3.36 -5.84 -1.29
C LYS A 69 4.02 -6.19 0.04
N ASP A 70 4.58 -7.39 0.13
CA ASP A 70 5.36 -7.82 1.31
C ASP A 70 6.88 -7.79 1.05
N GLU A 71 7.64 -8.08 2.10
CA GLU A 71 9.11 -8.16 2.07
C GLU A 71 9.64 -9.29 1.19
N ASN A 72 8.84 -10.35 0.98
CA ASN A 72 9.16 -11.45 0.08
C ASN A 72 8.78 -11.16 -1.38
N LEU A 73 8.39 -9.92 -1.69
CA LEU A 73 7.99 -9.46 -3.01
C LEU A 73 6.74 -10.14 -3.56
N LYS A 74 5.95 -10.77 -2.70
CA LYS A 74 4.58 -11.15 -3.05
C LYS A 74 3.76 -9.89 -3.22
N SER A 75 2.81 -9.92 -4.13
CA SER A 75 1.95 -8.77 -4.38
C SER A 75 0.51 -9.19 -4.59
N LEU A 76 -0.39 -8.29 -4.19
CA LEU A 76 -1.82 -8.43 -4.41
C LEU A 76 -2.36 -7.10 -4.91
N TRP A 77 -2.97 -7.15 -6.09
CA TRP A 77 -3.75 -6.08 -6.67
C TRP A 77 -5.22 -6.42 -6.51
N ILE A 78 -6.01 -5.50 -5.97
CA ILE A 78 -7.46 -5.66 -5.83
C ILE A 78 -8.12 -4.46 -6.49
N GLU A 79 -9.08 -4.73 -7.34
CA GLU A 79 -9.92 -3.72 -7.99
C GLU A 79 -11.32 -3.77 -7.37
N PHE A 80 -11.90 -2.60 -7.10
CA PHE A 80 -13.24 -2.49 -6.55
C PHE A 80 -14.25 -2.04 -7.60
N ASP A 81 -15.49 -2.50 -7.46
CA ASP A 81 -16.62 -1.93 -8.17
C ASP A 81 -17.10 -0.62 -7.53
N LYS A 82 -18.12 -0.01 -8.15
CA LYS A 82 -18.70 1.26 -7.72
C LYS A 82 -19.36 1.19 -6.34
N ASP A 83 -19.73 -0.01 -5.89
CA ASP A 83 -20.33 -0.25 -4.57
C ASP A 83 -19.26 -0.56 -3.50
N GLY A 84 -17.97 -0.51 -3.85
CA GLY A 84 -16.87 -0.78 -2.94
C GLY A 84 -16.66 -2.27 -2.63
N LYS A 85 -17.14 -3.17 -3.49
CA LYS A 85 -16.89 -4.61 -3.39
C LYS A 85 -15.81 -5.04 -4.36
N VAL A 86 -15.10 -6.12 -4.04
CA VAL A 86 -14.04 -6.65 -4.90
C VAL A 86 -14.60 -7.05 -6.25
N TYR A 87 -14.21 -6.34 -7.31
CA TYR A 87 -14.53 -6.68 -8.68
C TYR A 87 -13.62 -7.80 -9.19
N ASP A 88 -12.31 -7.58 -9.10
CA ASP A 88 -11.27 -8.55 -9.46
C ASP A 88 -10.03 -8.41 -8.59
N TYR A 89 -9.14 -9.40 -8.63
CA TYR A 89 -7.84 -9.32 -7.97
C TYR A 89 -6.80 -10.22 -8.65
N VAL A 90 -5.53 -9.83 -8.53
CA VAL A 90 -4.38 -10.60 -9.01
C VAL A 90 -3.40 -10.77 -7.87
N TYR A 91 -3.09 -12.03 -7.56
CA TYR A 91 -2.11 -12.39 -6.54
C TYR A 91 -0.87 -13.02 -7.20
N SER A 92 0.29 -12.42 -6.93
CA SER A 92 1.58 -12.95 -7.36
C SER A 92 2.37 -13.44 -6.16
N LYS A 93 2.85 -14.68 -6.25
CA LYS A 93 3.68 -15.32 -5.22
C LYS A 93 5.19 -15.06 -5.40
N LYS A 94 5.56 -14.41 -6.53
CA LYS A 94 6.89 -14.43 -7.13
C LYS A 94 7.36 -15.82 -7.55
#